data_AF-A0A963SJ26-F1
#
_entry.id   AF-A0A963SJ26-F1
#
_cell.length_a   1.000
_cell.length_b   1.000
_cell.length_c   1.000
_cell.angle_alpha   90.00
_cell.angle_beta   90.00
_cell.angle_gamma   90.00
#
_symmetry.space_group_name_H-M   'P 1'
#
loop_
_entity.id
_entity.type
_entity.pdbx_description
1 polymer ?
#
loop_
_entity_poly.entity_id
_entity_poly.type
_entity_poly.pdbx_seq_one_letter_code
_entity_poly.pdbx_strand_id
1 'polypeptide(L)' 'MMLAEEYRLSAQAQRQMAIAASLPRLRDQHMRAADRWDFLADEAEALQAGVKAMFEPVASERGRHRY' A
#
# COMPACT_ATOMS: atom_id res chain seq x y z
N MET A 1 -6.67 -10.60 6.37
CA MET A 1 -5.80 -9.43 6.57
C MET A 1 -5.29 -9.00 5.21
N MET A 2 -5.41 -7.72 4.83
CA MET A 2 -4.86 -7.23 3.56
C MET A 2 -3.43 -6.74 3.80
N LEU A 3 -2.47 -7.30 3.06
CA LEU A 3 -1.03 -7.08 3.25
C LEU A 3 -0.62 -5.59 3.22
N ALA A 4 -1.27 -4.77 2.40
CA ALA A 4 -1.01 -3.34 2.32
C ALA A 4 -1.34 -2.59 3.63
N GLU A 5 -2.38 -3.03 4.34
CA GLU A 5 -2.80 -2.41 5.60
C GLU A 5 -1.77 -2.64 6.72
N GLU A 6 -1.17 -3.84 6.77
CA GLU A 6 -0.10 -4.18 7.71
C GLU A 6 1.15 -3.32 7.48
N TYR A 7 1.50 -3.06 6.22
CA TYR A 7 2.58 -2.15 5.86
C TYR A 7 2.27 -0.72 6.28
N ARG A 8 1.04 -0.23 6.08
CA ARG A 8 0.62 1.10 6.56
C ARG A 8 0.70 1.25 8.09
N LEU A 9 0.26 0.22 8.83
CA LEU A 9 0.39 0.21 10.29
C LEU A 9 1.86 0.25 10.72
N SER A 10 2.72 -0.50 10.03
CA SER A 10 4.17 -0.48 10.27
C SER A 10 4.79 0.89 9.98
N ALA A 11 4.40 1.54 8.89
CA ALA A 11 4.83 2.90 8.57
C ALA A 11 4.41 3.90 9.66
N GLN A 12 3.15 3.82 10.12
CA GLN A 12 2.66 4.67 11.19
C GLN A 12 3.42 4.46 12.50
N ALA A 13 3.70 3.20 12.88
CA ALA A 13 4.48 2.89 14.07
C ALA A 13 5.90 3.50 13.99
N GLN A 14 6.56 3.43 12.83
CA GLN A 14 7.86 4.07 12.63
C GLN A 14 7.79 5.59 12.76
N ARG A 15 6.74 6.24 12.22
CA ARG A 15 6.53 7.69 12.41
C ARG A 15 6.35 8.05 13.90
N GLN A 16 5.63 7.24 14.67
CA GLN A 16 5.51 7.43 16.12
C GLN A 16 6.87 7.31 16.83
N MET A 17 7.69 6.33 16.45
CA MET A 17 9.06 6.21 16.97
C MET A 17 9.95 7.40 16.58
N ALA A 18 9.79 7.93 15.36
CA ALA A 18 10.50 9.12 14.90
C ALA A 18 10.15 10.37 15.73
N ILE A 19 8.87 10.52 16.11
CA ILE A 19 8.39 11.60 16.97
C ILE A 19 8.97 11.48 18.39
N ALA A 20 9.04 10.25 18.92
CA ALA A 20 9.59 9.97 20.25
C ALA A 20 11.14 10.03 20.31
N ALA A 21 11.82 10.01 19.17
CA ALA A 21 13.28 10.00 19.11
C ALA A 21 13.87 11.37 19.48
N SER A 22 14.72 11.39 20.50
CA SER A 22 15.44 12.60 20.95
C SER A 22 16.66 12.94 20.08
N LEU A 23 17.22 11.95 19.38
CA LEU A 23 18.40 12.13 18.51
C LEU A 23 17.98 12.30 17.05
N PRO A 24 18.48 13.34 16.33
CA PRO A 24 18.11 13.59 14.94
C PRO A 24 18.37 12.41 14.01
N ARG A 25 19.53 11.74 14.14
CA ARG A 25 19.87 10.57 13.31
C ARG A 25 18.89 9.41 13.49
N LEU A 26 18.39 9.18 14.70
CA LEU A 26 17.41 8.13 14.96
C LEU A 26 16.04 8.50 14.39
N ARG A 27 15.64 9.77 14.53
CA ARG A 27 14.44 10.30 13.88
C ARG A 27 14.50 10.07 12.36
N ASP A 28 15.60 10.45 11.71
CA ASP A 28 15.78 10.27 10.27
C ASP A 28 15.75 8.79 9.86
N GLN A 29 16.35 7.91 10.68
CA GLN A 29 16.31 6.46 10.45
C GLN A 29 14.88 5.93 10.47
N HIS A 30 14.08 6.33 11.47
CA HIS A 30 12.67 5.94 11.58
C HIS A 30 11.83 6.51 10.45
N MET A 31 12.05 7.77 10.04
CA MET A 31 11.35 8.35 8.88
C MET A 31 11.66 7.58 7.59
N ARG A 32 12.93 7.27 7.31
CA ARG A 32 13.31 6.43 6.15
C ARG A 32 12.78 5.00 6.22
N ALA A 33 12.52 4.48 7.42
CA ALA A 33 11.88 3.19 7.59
C ALA A 33 10.38 3.30 7.28
N ALA A 34 9.71 4.36 7.75
CA ALA A 34 8.32 4.63 7.43
C ALA A 34 8.10 4.76 5.90
N ASP A 35 8.93 5.55 5.22
CA ASP A 35 8.83 5.74 3.76
C ASP A 35 8.96 4.42 3.00
N ARG A 36 9.82 3.51 3.48
CA ARG A 36 9.97 2.17 2.88
C ARG A 36 8.74 1.30 3.09
N TRP A 37 8.11 1.39 4.25
CA TRP A 37 6.85 0.68 4.51
C TRP A 37 5.70 1.23 3.67
N ASP A 38 5.60 2.55 3.50
CA ASP A 38 4.58 3.14 2.60
C ASP A 38 4.78 2.65 1.16
N PHE A 39 6.01 2.65 0.66
CA PHE A 39 6.31 2.12 -0.67
C PHE A 39 5.84 0.66 -0.84
N LEU A 40 6.12 -0.20 0.15
CA LEU A 40 5.65 -1.60 0.12
C LEU A 40 4.12 -1.71 0.18
N ALA A 41 3.45 -0.80 0.88
CA ALA A 41 1.99 -0.74 0.91
C ALA A 41 1.44 -0.41 -0.49
N ASP A 42 2.00 0.60 -1.14
CA ASP A 42 1.57 1.01 -2.49
C ASP A 42 1.80 -0.10 -3.52
N GLU A 43 2.96 -0.78 -3.46
CA GLU A 43 3.25 -1.94 -4.32
C GLU A 43 2.28 -3.11 -4.08
N ALA A 44 1.91 -3.37 -2.82
CA ALA A 44 0.94 -4.41 -2.48
C ALA A 44 -0.47 -4.08 -3.01
N GLU A 45 -0.89 -2.81 -2.93
CA GLU A 45 -2.16 -2.35 -3.52
C GLU A 45 -2.15 -2.45 -5.05
N ALA A 46 -1.06 -2.03 -5.69
CA ALA A 46 -0.89 -2.14 -7.13
C ALA A 46 -0.95 -3.61 -7.61
N LEU A 47 -0.28 -4.51 -6.89
CA LEU A 47 -0.32 -5.94 -7.18
C LEU A 47 -1.73 -6.51 -7.00
N GLN A 48 -2.42 -6.16 -5.92
CA GLN A 48 -3.80 -6.61 -5.68
C GLN A 48 -4.77 -6.10 -6.76
N ALA A 49 -4.63 -4.83 -7.18
CA ALA A 49 -5.40 -4.25 -8.26
C ALA A 49 -5.11 -4.94 -9.60
N GLY A 50 -3.84 -5.20 -9.91
CA GLY A 50 -3.42 -5.92 -11.12
C GLY A 50 -3.97 -7.34 -11.17
N VAL A 51 -3.89 -8.09 -10.06
CA VAL A 51 -4.49 -9.43 -9.95
C VAL A 51 -6.00 -9.35 -10.16
N LYS A 52 -6.69 -8.42 -9.50
CA LYS A 52 -8.14 -8.23 -9.69
C LYS A 52 -8.49 -7.94 -11.15
N ALA A 53 -7.76 -7.07 -11.83
CA ALA A 53 -8.00 -6.73 -13.23
C ALA A 53 -7.77 -7.91 -14.20
N MET A 54 -6.84 -8.83 -13.88
CA MET A 54 -6.61 -10.04 -14.69
C MET A 54 -7.72 -11.09 -14.56
N PHE A 55 -8.37 -11.16 -13.39
CA PHE A 55 -9.35 -12.21 -13.08
C PHE A 55 -10.80 -11.69 -13.02
N GLU A 56 -11.03 -10.38 -13.11
CA GLU A 56 -12.37 -9.85 -13.35
C GLU A 56 -12.77 -10.14 -14.80
N PRO A 57 -13.87 -10.87 -15.04
CA PRO A 57 -14.36 -11.05 -16.39
C PRO A 57 -14.69 -9.67 -16.94
N VAL A 58 -14.03 -9.29 -18.04
CA VAL A 58 -14.46 -8.17 -18.87
C VAL A 58 -15.95 -8.40 -19.09
N ALA A 59 -16.81 -7.56 -18.51
CA ALA A 59 -18.24 -7.63 -18.70
C ALA A 59 -18.51 -7.39 -20.19
N SER A 60 -18.41 -8.45 -20.99
CA SER A 60 -18.49 -8.38 -22.44
C SER A 60 -19.91 -7.95 -22.76
N GLU A 61 -20.08 -6.73 -23.26
CA GLU A 61 -20.83 -6.35 -24.47
C GLU A 61 -22.09 -7.15 -24.89
N ARG A 62 -22.82 -7.82 -23.99
CA ARG A 62 -24.08 -8.52 -24.30
C ARG A 62 -25.30 -7.61 -24.20
N GLY A 63 -25.15 -6.34 -24.56
CA GLY A 63 -26.23 -5.35 -24.56
C GLY A 63 -26.46 -4.65 -25.91
N ARG A 64 -25.56 -4.81 -26.90
CA ARG A 64 -25.58 -4.01 -28.14
C ARG A 64 -26.01 -4.75 -29.41
N HIS A 65 -26.74 -5.86 -29.27
CA HIS A 65 -27.46 -6.46 -30.40
C HIS A 65 -28.91 -6.76 -30.00
N ARG A 66 -29.72 -5.71 -29.95
CA ARG A 66 -31.17 -5.80 -30.14
C ARG A 66 -31.55 -4.85 -31.27
N TYR A 67 -31.48 -5.38 -32.49
CA TYR A 67 -32.26 -4.92 -33.63
C TYR A 67 -33.07 -6.13 -34.10
#